data_AF-A0A2D9FVG4-F1
#
_entry.id   AF-A0A2D9FVG4-F1
#
_cell.length_a   1.000
_cell.length_b   1.000
_cell.length_c   1.000
_cell.angle_alpha   90.00
_cell.angle_beta   90.00
_cell.angle_gamma   90.00
#
_symmetry.space_group_name_H-M   'P 1'
#
loop_
_entity.id
_entity.type
_entity.pdbx_description
1 polymer ?
#
loop_
_entity_poly.entity_id
_entity_poly.type
_entity_poly.pdbx_seq_one_letter_code
_entity_poly.pdbx_strand_id
1 'polypeptide(L)'
;MNHYRIKFWLYRHDQGIISFLILCLLVVIAFSIVDVITDGGIIGAVPDDQIEFRTWLGMILGILTLLFAFMRQKHNDMSIFFQLFEKYNQRYDELNGIMNIINSKTKNLVSGEGAEPFDGLDNKQYGSLRKHLTDSDTVENVLDDYLNLCAEEYMAYCNGYIPPQIMEYWYKGMEVFFKNPHMRKYFKHELGNDSYYEFKSFAEKQFEKIEADEA
;
A
#
# COMPACT_ATOMS: atom_id res chain seq x y z
N MET A 1 -21.08 3.97 1.05
CA MET A 1 -19.88 3.51 1.79
C MET A 1 -19.01 2.74 0.82
N ASN A 2 -17.81 3.23 0.47
CA ASN A 2 -16.99 2.65 -0.59
C ASN A 2 -16.59 1.19 -0.26
N HIS A 3 -16.69 0.29 -1.24
CA HIS A 3 -16.36 -1.14 -1.09
C HIS A 3 -14.96 -1.38 -0.47
N TYR A 4 -14.00 -0.51 -0.81
CA TYR A 4 -12.64 -0.52 -0.25
C TYR A 4 -12.59 -0.22 1.25
N ARG A 5 -13.50 0.61 1.79
CA ARG A 5 -13.54 0.91 3.23
C ARG A 5 -14.03 -0.28 4.05
N ILE A 6 -14.90 -1.14 3.51
CA ILE A 6 -15.35 -2.36 4.22
C ILE A 6 -14.24 -3.42 4.22
N LYS A 7 -13.63 -3.68 3.06
CA LYS A 7 -12.45 -4.57 2.97
C LYS A 7 -11.33 -4.10 3.89
N PHE A 8 -11.08 -2.79 3.91
CA PHE A 8 -10.05 -2.23 4.75
C PHE A 8 -10.42 -2.21 6.25
N TRP A 9 -11.68 -1.98 6.61
CA TRP A 9 -12.15 -2.06 7.99
C TRP A 9 -12.01 -3.48 8.54
N LEU A 10 -12.35 -4.50 7.74
CA LEU A 10 -12.08 -5.92 8.03
C LEU A 10 -10.58 -6.23 8.16
N TYR A 11 -9.72 -5.52 7.41
CA TYR A 11 -8.27 -5.66 7.50
C TYR A 11 -7.68 -4.97 8.75
N ARG A 12 -8.19 -3.79 9.13
CA ARG A 12 -7.60 -2.91 10.15
C ARG A 12 -7.90 -3.30 11.59
N HIS A 13 -9.13 -3.74 11.89
CA HIS A 13 -9.59 -3.78 13.28
C HIS A 13 -9.61 -5.18 13.90
N ASP A 14 -9.50 -6.26 13.10
CA ASP A 14 -9.90 -7.57 13.59
C ASP A 14 -9.05 -8.77 13.18
N GLN A 15 -8.08 -8.67 12.28
CA GLN A 15 -7.32 -9.87 11.85
C GLN A 15 -6.49 -10.52 12.97
N GLY A 16 -6.14 -9.79 14.05
CA GLY A 16 -5.52 -10.40 15.23
C GLY A 16 -6.56 -11.02 16.17
N ILE A 17 -7.52 -10.21 16.63
CA ILE A 17 -8.48 -10.60 17.66
C ILE A 17 -9.56 -11.52 17.08
N ILE A 18 -10.19 -11.21 15.94
CA ILE A 18 -11.14 -12.13 15.30
C ILE A 18 -10.45 -13.42 14.88
N SER A 19 -9.26 -13.40 14.28
CA SER A 19 -8.59 -14.67 13.94
C SER A 19 -8.27 -15.49 15.18
N PHE A 20 -7.87 -14.84 16.29
CA PHE A 20 -7.70 -15.50 17.58
C PHE A 20 -9.02 -16.04 18.14
N LEU A 21 -10.11 -15.27 18.10
CA LEU A 21 -11.43 -15.68 18.57
C LEU A 21 -12.01 -16.81 17.73
N ILE A 22 -11.83 -16.77 16.40
CA ILE A 22 -12.20 -17.86 15.48
C ILE A 22 -11.38 -19.09 15.81
N LEU A 23 -10.06 -18.95 16.03
CA LEU A 23 -9.23 -20.08 16.44
C LEU A 23 -9.72 -20.67 17.77
N CYS A 24 -9.97 -19.84 18.79
CA CYS A 24 -10.53 -20.29 20.06
C CYS A 24 -11.88 -20.98 19.89
N LEU A 25 -12.76 -20.45 19.04
CA LEU A 25 -14.05 -21.04 18.73
C LEU A 25 -13.91 -22.40 18.04
N LEU A 26 -12.99 -22.52 17.07
CA LEU A 26 -12.69 -23.79 16.39
C LEU A 26 -12.14 -24.83 17.36
N VAL A 27 -11.31 -24.41 18.33
CA VAL A 27 -10.84 -25.29 19.41
C VAL A 27 -12.02 -25.76 20.26
N VAL A 28 -12.88 -24.86 20.73
CA VAL A 28 -14.06 -25.25 21.54
C VAL A 28 -15.00 -26.19 20.78
N ILE A 29 -15.24 -25.94 19.49
CA ILE A 29 -16.04 -26.81 18.63
C ILE A 29 -15.37 -28.18 18.49
N ALA A 30 -14.05 -28.23 18.27
CA ALA A 30 -13.32 -29.48 18.15
C ALA A 30 -13.41 -30.32 19.43
N PHE A 31 -13.24 -29.69 20.61
CA PHE A 31 -13.43 -30.33 21.91
C PHE A 31 -14.86 -30.89 22.04
N SER A 32 -15.88 -30.09 21.72
CA SER A 32 -17.28 -30.50 21.81
C SER A 32 -17.62 -31.69 20.90
N ILE A 33 -17.01 -31.77 19.71
CA ILE A 33 -17.19 -32.88 18.78
C ILE A 33 -16.56 -34.16 19.32
N VAL A 34 -15.36 -34.07 19.92
CA VAL A 34 -14.68 -35.22 20.53
C VAL A 34 -15.56 -35.82 21.64
N ASP A 35 -16.08 -34.99 22.53
CA ASP A 35 -16.95 -35.43 23.64
C ASP A 35 -18.21 -36.16 23.12
N VAL A 36 -18.85 -35.63 22.07
CA VAL A 36 -20.04 -36.27 21.47
C VAL A 36 -19.71 -37.63 20.83
N ILE A 37 -18.52 -37.77 20.23
CA ILE A 37 -18.09 -39.03 19.59
C ILE A 37 -17.72 -40.09 20.64
N THR A 38 -17.06 -39.70 21.74
CA THR A 38 -16.69 -40.62 22.83
C THR A 38 -17.91 -41.08 23.62
N ASP A 39 -18.81 -40.17 23.99
CA ASP A 39 -20.00 -40.50 24.78
C ASP A 39 -21.10 -41.17 23.94
N GLY A 40 -21.15 -40.89 22.63
CA GLY A 40 -22.16 -41.41 21.71
C GLY A 40 -22.02 -42.89 21.35
N GLY A 41 -20.97 -43.59 21.81
CA GLY A 41 -20.79 -45.03 21.61
C GLY A 41 -20.54 -45.47 20.17
N ILE A 42 -20.18 -44.53 19.28
CA ILE A 42 -19.96 -44.81 17.84
C ILE A 42 -18.69 -45.65 17.63
N ILE A 43 -17.71 -45.55 18.54
CA ILE A 43 -16.46 -46.31 18.50
C ILE A 43 -16.51 -47.37 19.61
N GLY A 44 -17.00 -48.57 19.29
CA GLY A 44 -17.07 -49.67 20.24
C GLY A 44 -15.70 -50.13 20.71
N ALA A 45 -15.53 -50.21 22.04
CA ALA A 45 -14.54 -51.01 22.78
C ALA A 45 -13.07 -50.93 22.31
N VAL A 46 -12.55 -49.73 22.08
CA VAL A 46 -11.10 -49.54 22.02
C VAL A 46 -10.59 -49.21 23.43
N PRO A 47 -9.48 -49.80 23.90
CA PRO A 47 -8.92 -49.52 25.22
C PRO A 47 -8.67 -48.03 25.43
N ASP A 48 -9.24 -47.51 26.53
CA ASP A 48 -9.37 -46.10 26.87
C ASP A 48 -8.02 -45.36 26.99
N ASP A 49 -6.94 -46.09 27.28
CA ASP A 49 -5.65 -45.54 27.69
C ASP A 49 -4.76 -45.03 26.54
N GLN A 50 -4.95 -45.50 25.30
CA GLN A 50 -4.06 -45.14 24.18
C GLN A 50 -4.66 -44.19 23.13
N ILE A 51 -5.99 -44.07 23.04
CA ILE A 51 -6.62 -43.19 22.07
C ILE A 51 -6.55 -41.73 22.52
N GLU A 52 -6.76 -41.46 23.81
CA GLU A 52 -6.86 -40.08 24.30
C GLU A 52 -5.61 -39.27 23.96
N PHE A 53 -4.42 -39.75 24.33
CA PHE A 53 -3.18 -38.99 24.12
C PHE A 53 -2.89 -38.74 22.63
N ARG A 54 -3.13 -39.73 21.76
CA ARG A 54 -2.85 -39.61 20.33
C ARG A 54 -3.76 -38.59 19.66
N THR A 55 -5.05 -38.60 20.01
CA THR A 55 -6.03 -37.64 19.48
C THR A 55 -5.72 -36.22 19.96
N TRP A 56 -5.41 -36.05 21.24
CA TRP A 56 -4.98 -34.77 21.81
C TRP A 56 -3.74 -34.21 21.11
N LEU A 57 -2.71 -35.04 20.94
CA LEU A 57 -1.47 -34.65 20.29
C LEU A 57 -1.72 -34.22 18.83
N GLY A 58 -2.57 -34.95 18.10
CA GLY A 58 -2.95 -34.61 16.73
C GLY A 58 -3.67 -33.26 16.63
N MET A 59 -4.60 -32.97 17.54
CA MET A 59 -5.31 -31.69 17.59
C MET A 59 -4.37 -30.53 17.90
N ILE A 60 -3.51 -30.68 18.92
CA ILE A 60 -2.52 -29.66 19.29
C ILE A 60 -1.59 -29.37 18.10
N LEU A 61 -1.08 -30.43 17.45
CA LEU A 61 -0.19 -30.27 16.31
C LEU A 61 -0.90 -29.60 15.12
N GLY A 62 -2.17 -29.91 14.87
CA GLY A 62 -2.99 -29.26 13.86
C GLY A 62 -3.16 -27.76 14.12
N ILE A 63 -3.51 -27.39 15.36
CA ILE A 63 -3.65 -25.98 15.78
C ILE A 63 -2.33 -25.23 15.64
N LEU A 64 -1.22 -25.82 16.10
CA LEU A 64 0.11 -25.22 15.96
C LEU A 64 0.50 -25.00 14.49
N THR A 65 0.16 -25.94 13.61
CA THR A 65 0.43 -25.83 12.17
C THR A 65 -0.37 -24.68 11.55
N LEU A 66 -1.65 -24.54 11.89
CA LEU A 66 -2.49 -23.43 11.43
C LEU A 66 -1.96 -22.08 11.92
N LEU A 67 -1.65 -21.97 13.22
CA LEU A 67 -1.04 -20.78 13.80
C LEU A 67 0.25 -20.38 13.08
N PHE A 68 1.13 -21.36 12.84
CA PHE A 68 2.38 -21.14 12.10
C PHE A 68 2.12 -20.65 10.67
N ALA A 69 1.15 -21.24 9.96
CA ALA A 69 0.79 -20.82 8.61
C ALA A 69 0.30 -19.36 8.57
N PHE A 70 -0.57 -18.96 9.51
CA PHE A 70 -1.04 -17.57 9.63
C PHE A 70 0.09 -16.59 9.96
N MET A 71 0.95 -16.93 10.91
CA MET A 71 2.12 -16.11 11.23
C MET A 71 3.03 -15.95 10.01
N ARG A 72 3.25 -17.04 9.26
CA ARG A 72 4.06 -17.02 8.04
C ARG A 72 3.43 -16.17 6.95
N GLN A 73 2.12 -16.25 6.76
CA GLN A 73 1.40 -15.40 5.81
C GLN A 73 1.61 -13.92 6.15
N LYS A 74 1.39 -13.52 7.40
CA LYS A 74 1.60 -12.14 7.86
C LYS A 74 3.03 -11.66 7.65
N HIS A 75 4.02 -12.53 7.90
CA HIS A 75 5.42 -12.21 7.66
C HIS A 75 5.70 -11.97 6.16
N ASN A 76 5.12 -12.79 5.28
CA ASN A 76 5.26 -12.63 3.83
C ASN A 76 4.59 -11.33 3.34
N ASP A 77 3.41 -10.99 3.84
CA ASP A 77 2.72 -9.75 3.47
C ASP A 77 3.57 -8.53 3.86
N MET A 78 4.20 -8.58 5.04
CA MET A 78 5.08 -7.52 5.52
C MET A 78 6.37 -7.40 4.69
N SER A 79 6.96 -8.52 4.26
CA SER A 79 8.16 -8.46 3.43
C SER A 79 7.86 -7.91 2.03
N ILE A 80 6.71 -8.28 1.45
CA ILE A 80 6.23 -7.71 0.18
C ILE A 80 6.01 -6.21 0.32
N PHE A 81 5.37 -5.76 1.42
CA PHE A 81 5.21 -4.34 1.71
C PHE A 81 6.55 -3.61 1.75
N PHE A 82 7.54 -4.12 2.50
CA PHE A 82 8.85 -3.47 2.60
C PHE A 82 9.59 -3.41 1.26
N GLN A 83 9.53 -4.47 0.45
CA GLN A 83 10.13 -4.48 -0.88
C GLN A 83 9.48 -3.46 -1.83
N LEU A 84 8.14 -3.39 -1.82
CA LEU A 84 7.41 -2.40 -2.60
C LEU A 84 7.75 -0.98 -2.12
N PHE A 85 7.74 -0.75 -0.82
CA PHE A 85 8.06 0.55 -0.22
C PHE A 85 9.48 1.01 -0.55
N GLU A 86 10.48 0.14 -0.44
CA GLU A 86 11.86 0.44 -0.81
C GLU A 86 11.98 0.77 -2.30
N LYS A 87 11.37 -0.05 -3.17
CA LYS A 87 11.37 0.16 -4.61
C LYS A 87 10.70 1.48 -5.02
N TYR A 88 9.56 1.81 -4.42
CA TYR A 88 8.84 3.05 -4.72
C TYR A 88 9.59 4.27 -4.20
N ASN A 89 10.14 4.23 -2.98
CA ASN A 89 10.94 5.31 -2.44
C ASN A 89 12.20 5.57 -3.26
N GLN A 90 12.88 4.52 -3.72
CA GLN A 90 14.05 4.70 -4.58
C GLN A 90 13.69 5.45 -5.87
N ARG A 91 12.62 5.02 -6.57
CA ARG A 91 12.14 5.71 -7.77
C ARG A 91 11.66 7.13 -7.48
N TYR A 92 11.01 7.33 -6.34
CA TYR A 92 10.57 8.64 -5.91
C TYR A 92 11.78 9.56 -5.67
N ASP A 93 12.83 9.10 -5.00
CA ASP A 93 14.04 9.90 -4.73
C ASP A 93 14.75 10.31 -6.03
N GLU A 94 14.77 9.43 -7.03
CA GLU A 94 15.29 9.71 -8.38
C GLU A 94 14.47 10.81 -9.09
N LEU A 95 13.14 10.77 -9.00
CA LEU A 95 12.23 11.71 -9.67
C LEU A 95 12.06 13.03 -8.91
N ASN A 96 12.00 13.00 -7.58
CA ASN A 96 11.65 14.13 -6.71
C ASN A 96 12.64 15.30 -6.88
N GLY A 97 13.92 15.01 -7.08
CA GLY A 97 14.92 16.03 -7.40
C GLY A 97 14.54 16.81 -8.67
N ILE A 98 14.18 16.11 -9.75
CA ILE A 98 13.82 16.74 -11.04
C ILE A 98 12.49 17.47 -10.91
N MET A 99 11.52 16.86 -10.24
CA MET A 99 10.20 17.44 -10.01
C MET A 99 10.28 18.77 -9.25
N ASN A 100 11.16 18.87 -8.25
CA ASN A 100 11.37 20.13 -7.53
C ASN A 100 12.02 21.21 -8.41
N ILE A 101 12.90 20.84 -9.33
CA ILE A 101 13.49 21.78 -10.31
C ILE A 101 12.41 22.27 -11.30
N ILE A 102 11.56 21.36 -11.80
CA ILE A 102 10.44 21.72 -12.69
C ILE A 102 9.49 22.67 -11.96
N ASN A 103 9.14 22.34 -10.72
CA ASN A 103 8.24 23.14 -9.90
C ASN A 103 8.80 24.54 -9.62
N SER A 104 10.10 24.67 -9.26
CA SER A 104 10.73 25.96 -8.97
C SER A 104 10.90 26.83 -10.23
N LYS A 105 11.36 26.25 -11.34
CA LYS A 105 11.44 26.96 -12.64
C LYS A 105 10.08 27.50 -13.07
N THR A 106 9.04 26.68 -12.94
CA THR A 106 7.67 27.07 -13.27
C THR A 106 7.21 28.24 -12.41
N LYS A 107 7.44 28.21 -11.10
CA LYS A 107 7.08 29.32 -10.21
C LYS A 107 7.80 30.61 -10.58
N ASN A 108 9.10 30.56 -10.85
CA ASN A 108 9.88 31.76 -11.21
C ASN A 108 9.41 32.37 -12.54
N LEU A 109 9.02 31.55 -13.52
CA LEU A 109 8.44 32.02 -14.79
C LEU A 109 7.09 32.72 -14.58
N VAL A 110 6.28 32.25 -13.64
CA VAL A 110 4.96 32.83 -13.34
C VAL A 110 5.08 34.10 -12.50
N SER A 111 6.01 34.14 -11.54
CA SER A 111 6.16 35.26 -10.60
C SER A 111 7.00 36.42 -11.12
N GLY A 112 7.78 36.24 -12.20
CA GLY A 112 8.66 37.28 -12.73
C GLY A 112 9.84 37.67 -11.82
N GLU A 113 10.03 36.97 -10.70
CA GLU A 113 11.12 37.17 -9.76
C GLU A 113 12.30 36.26 -10.11
N GLY A 114 13.51 36.83 -10.08
CA GLY A 114 14.76 36.12 -10.39
C GLY A 114 14.95 34.89 -9.50
N ALA A 115 15.39 33.79 -10.09
CA ALA A 115 15.49 32.50 -9.40
C ALA A 115 16.43 32.57 -8.18
N GLU A 116 15.88 32.42 -6.98
CA GLU A 116 16.64 32.05 -5.78
C GLU A 116 17.19 30.62 -5.99
N PRO A 117 18.51 30.39 -5.84
CA PRO A 117 19.10 29.07 -5.92
C PRO A 117 18.52 28.15 -4.82
N PHE A 118 18.04 26.97 -5.22
CA PHE A 118 17.54 25.95 -4.29
C PHE A 118 18.71 25.36 -3.47
N ASP A 119 18.94 25.89 -2.27
CA ASP A 119 20.03 25.60 -1.31
C ASP A 119 19.92 24.22 -0.59
N GLY A 120 19.24 23.24 -1.20
CA GLY A 120 18.85 22.01 -0.51
C GLY A 120 19.54 20.71 -0.97
N LEU A 121 20.28 20.72 -2.07
CA LEU A 121 20.78 19.49 -2.71
C LEU A 121 22.27 19.60 -3.01
N ASP A 122 23.04 18.71 -2.37
CA ASP A 122 24.45 18.44 -2.64
C ASP A 122 24.71 18.31 -4.16
N ASN A 123 25.69 19.07 -4.68
CA ASN A 123 26.14 19.08 -6.07
C ASN A 123 26.45 17.69 -6.66
N LYS A 124 26.74 16.69 -5.82
CA LYS A 124 26.97 15.30 -6.21
C LYS A 124 25.68 14.58 -6.63
N GLN A 125 24.55 14.94 -6.02
CA GLN A 125 23.22 14.39 -6.34
C GLN A 125 22.67 15.00 -7.64
N TYR A 126 23.00 16.26 -7.93
CA TYR A 126 22.74 16.89 -9.24
C TYR A 126 23.49 16.22 -10.40
N GLY A 127 24.67 15.64 -10.14
CA GLY A 127 25.48 14.95 -11.15
C GLY A 127 24.85 13.66 -11.67
N SER A 128 24.17 12.88 -10.82
CA SER A 128 23.38 11.72 -11.25
C SER A 128 22.06 12.13 -11.90
N LEU A 129 21.44 13.21 -11.43
CA LEU A 129 20.20 13.76 -11.98
C LEU A 129 20.38 14.28 -13.42
N ARG A 130 21.51 14.93 -13.69
CA ARG A 130 21.89 15.40 -15.03
C ARG A 130 22.18 14.24 -16.00
N LYS A 131 22.47 13.04 -15.49
CA LYS A 131 22.64 11.83 -16.31
C LYS A 131 21.30 11.24 -16.77
N HIS A 132 20.20 11.55 -16.08
CA HIS A 132 18.83 11.19 -16.48
C HIS A 132 18.13 12.26 -17.33
N LEU A 133 18.61 13.49 -17.31
CA LEU A 133 18.26 14.50 -18.30
C LEU A 133 19.25 14.40 -19.47
N THR A 134 19.27 13.25 -20.16
CA THR A 134 19.93 13.19 -21.47
C THR A 134 19.17 14.07 -22.48
N ASP A 135 19.81 14.47 -23.57
CA ASP A 135 19.25 15.39 -24.60
C ASP A 135 17.92 14.93 -25.24
N SER A 136 17.37 13.76 -24.86
CA SER A 136 16.09 13.19 -25.32
C SER A 136 14.98 13.16 -24.27
N ASP A 137 15.26 13.44 -22.99
CA ASP A 137 14.26 13.35 -21.92
C ASP A 137 13.56 14.70 -21.73
N THR A 138 12.31 14.75 -22.18
CA THR A 138 11.46 15.94 -22.08
C THR A 138 10.94 16.11 -20.64
N VAL A 139 10.48 17.31 -20.29
CA VAL A 139 9.84 17.55 -18.98
C VAL A 139 8.61 16.66 -18.84
N GLU A 140 7.90 16.46 -19.94
CA GLU A 140 6.75 15.59 -20.10
C GLU A 140 7.09 14.13 -19.71
N ASN A 141 8.21 13.58 -20.17
CA ASN A 141 8.63 12.21 -19.79
C ASN A 141 8.77 12.06 -18.27
N VAL A 142 9.34 13.06 -17.58
CA VAL A 142 9.51 13.02 -16.13
C VAL A 142 8.17 13.11 -15.40
N LEU A 143 7.25 13.93 -15.93
CA LEU A 143 5.89 14.05 -15.40
C LEU A 143 5.10 12.75 -15.60
N ASP A 144 5.28 12.07 -16.74
CA ASP A 144 4.68 10.78 -17.05
C ASP A 144 5.22 9.69 -16.13
N ASP A 145 6.54 9.62 -15.95
CA ASP A 145 7.18 8.68 -15.03
C ASP A 145 6.69 8.87 -13.59
N TYR A 146 6.51 10.12 -13.18
CA TYR A 146 5.92 10.44 -11.88
C TYR A 146 4.46 10.00 -11.77
N LEU A 147 3.61 10.26 -12.78
CA LEU A 147 2.23 9.79 -12.79
C LEU A 147 2.14 8.27 -12.79
N ASN A 148 3.00 7.59 -13.55
CA ASN A 148 3.08 6.14 -13.60
C ASN A 148 3.46 5.57 -12.22
N LEU A 149 4.48 6.13 -11.57
CA LEU A 149 4.83 5.76 -10.20
C LEU A 149 3.62 5.94 -9.26
N CYS A 150 2.91 7.05 -9.36
CA CYS A 150 1.77 7.30 -8.49
C CYS A 150 0.61 6.32 -8.73
N ALA A 151 0.37 5.95 -9.98
CA ALA A 151 -0.64 4.97 -10.36
C ALA A 151 -0.27 3.56 -9.88
N GLU A 152 1.01 3.17 -9.97
CA GLU A 152 1.51 1.90 -9.43
C GLU A 152 1.34 1.83 -7.90
N GLU A 153 1.69 2.88 -7.17
CA GLU A 153 1.53 2.97 -5.72
C GLU A 153 0.04 2.92 -5.32
N TYR A 154 -0.82 3.64 -6.05
CA TYR A 154 -2.26 3.58 -5.83
C TYR A 154 -2.83 2.18 -6.10
N MET A 155 -2.36 1.49 -7.14
CA MET A 155 -2.75 0.11 -7.41
C MET A 155 -2.29 -0.85 -6.29
N ALA A 156 -1.07 -0.68 -5.77
CA ALA A 156 -0.58 -1.45 -4.62
C ALA A 156 -1.43 -1.19 -3.37
N TYR A 157 -1.92 0.03 -3.18
CA TYR A 157 -2.89 0.37 -2.14
C TYR A 157 -4.25 -0.30 -2.35
N CYS A 158 -4.82 -0.26 -3.56
CA CYS A 158 -6.08 -0.94 -3.88
C CYS A 158 -6.00 -2.47 -3.65
N ASN A 159 -4.82 -3.06 -3.86
CA ASN A 159 -4.55 -4.47 -3.61
C ASN A 159 -4.30 -4.80 -2.12
N GLY A 160 -4.27 -3.80 -1.23
CA GLY A 160 -4.11 -3.98 0.21
C GLY A 160 -2.67 -4.14 0.68
N TYR A 161 -1.67 -3.94 -0.19
CA TYR A 161 -0.26 -4.01 0.19
C TYR A 161 0.19 -2.79 1.00
N ILE A 162 -0.38 -1.61 0.72
CA ILE A 162 -0.03 -0.36 1.41
C ILE A 162 -1.06 -0.03 2.50
N PRO A 163 -0.64 0.16 3.76
CA PRO A 163 -1.55 0.61 4.82
C PRO A 163 -2.07 2.04 4.56
N PRO A 164 -3.34 2.37 4.83
CA PRO A 164 -3.91 3.69 4.58
C PRO A 164 -3.29 4.81 5.39
N GLN A 165 -2.67 4.50 6.53
CA GLN A 165 -1.88 5.49 7.26
C GLN A 165 -0.73 6.00 6.39
N ILE A 166 -0.03 5.09 5.70
CA ILE A 166 1.04 5.44 4.76
C ILE A 166 0.47 6.20 3.56
N MET A 167 -0.69 5.76 3.08
CA MET A 167 -1.37 6.40 1.97
C MET A 167 -1.74 7.87 2.26
N GLU A 168 -2.07 8.21 3.51
CA GLU A 168 -2.31 9.61 3.91
C GLU A 168 -1.06 10.48 3.79
N TYR A 169 0.12 9.96 4.14
CA TYR A 169 1.38 10.69 3.97
C TYR A 169 1.74 10.84 2.50
N TRP A 170 1.53 9.79 1.71
CA TRP A 170 1.72 9.82 0.27
C TRP A 170 0.84 10.89 -0.39
N TYR A 171 -0.43 11.00 0.00
CA TYR A 171 -1.34 12.03 -0.53
C TYR A 171 -0.82 13.45 -0.27
N LYS A 172 -0.30 13.70 0.93
CA LYS A 172 0.31 15.00 1.29
C LYS A 172 1.55 15.30 0.44
N GLY A 173 2.34 14.28 0.10
CA GLY A 173 3.48 14.43 -0.81
C GLY A 173 3.06 14.82 -2.22
N MET A 174 2.07 14.12 -2.79
CA MET A 174 1.52 14.42 -4.12
C MET A 174 0.91 15.82 -4.22
N GLU A 175 0.23 16.26 -3.16
CA GLU A 175 -0.45 17.55 -3.10
C GLU A 175 0.49 18.73 -3.43
N VAL A 176 1.76 18.62 -3.07
CA VAL A 176 2.79 19.65 -3.36
C VAL A 176 2.89 19.93 -4.86
N PHE A 177 2.87 18.88 -5.69
CA PHE A 177 2.98 19.00 -7.14
C PHE A 177 1.63 19.32 -7.79
N PHE A 178 0.52 18.81 -7.23
CA PHE A 178 -0.83 19.10 -7.70
C PHE A 178 -1.26 20.55 -7.47
N LYS A 179 -0.66 21.24 -6.50
CA LYS A 179 -0.85 22.68 -6.30
C LYS A 179 -0.17 23.55 -7.36
N ASN A 180 0.78 23.01 -8.14
CA ASN A 180 1.36 23.75 -9.25
C ASN A 180 0.37 23.76 -10.45
N PRO A 181 -0.12 24.93 -10.90
CA PRO A 181 -1.15 24.98 -11.95
C PRO A 181 -0.71 24.38 -13.30
N HIS A 182 0.57 24.50 -13.67
CA HIS A 182 1.07 23.96 -14.93
C HIS A 182 1.16 22.44 -14.88
N MET A 183 1.71 21.90 -13.79
CA MET A 183 1.78 20.45 -13.59
C MET A 183 0.38 19.86 -13.46
N ARG A 184 -0.53 20.52 -12.71
CA ARG A 184 -1.94 20.12 -12.61
C ARG A 184 -2.62 20.11 -13.97
N LYS A 185 -2.40 21.12 -14.81
CA LYS A 185 -2.94 21.17 -16.19
C LYS A 185 -2.41 20.00 -17.02
N TYR A 186 -1.12 19.71 -16.94
CA TYR A 186 -0.51 18.55 -17.62
C TYR A 186 -1.12 17.23 -17.13
N PHE A 187 -1.19 17.02 -15.81
CA PHE A 187 -1.75 15.79 -15.24
C PHE A 187 -3.22 15.59 -15.61
N LYS A 188 -4.04 16.66 -15.64
CA LYS A 188 -5.42 16.59 -16.12
C LYS A 188 -5.50 16.16 -17.59
N HIS A 189 -4.57 16.60 -18.42
CA HIS A 189 -4.49 16.18 -19.82
C HIS A 189 -4.16 14.68 -19.92
N GLU A 190 -3.09 14.24 -19.27
CA GLU A 190 -2.63 12.85 -19.33
C GLU A 190 -3.62 11.85 -18.73
N LEU A 191 -4.25 12.17 -17.61
CA LEU A 191 -5.30 11.34 -17.01
C LEU A 191 -6.55 11.23 -17.90
N GLY A 192 -6.70 12.12 -18.89
CA GLY A 192 -7.73 12.03 -19.93
C GLY A 192 -7.56 10.82 -20.85
N ASN A 193 -6.35 10.29 -21.02
CA ASN A 193 -5.98 9.27 -22.02
C ASN A 193 -6.33 7.81 -21.62
N ASP A 194 -7.06 7.60 -20.52
CA ASP A 194 -7.59 6.32 -20.03
C ASP A 194 -6.55 5.24 -19.62
N SER A 195 -5.25 5.56 -19.64
CA SER A 195 -4.18 4.65 -19.22
C SER A 195 -4.10 4.39 -17.71
N TYR A 196 -4.85 5.15 -16.90
CA TYR A 196 -4.65 5.27 -15.45
C TYR A 196 -5.78 4.66 -14.59
N TYR A 197 -6.67 3.84 -15.16
CA TYR A 197 -7.68 3.03 -14.48
C TYR A 197 -8.35 3.74 -13.25
N GLU A 198 -8.34 3.10 -12.07
CA GLU A 198 -8.94 3.62 -10.84
C GLU A 198 -8.23 4.87 -10.30
N PHE A 199 -6.94 5.05 -10.62
CA PHE A 199 -6.14 6.19 -10.15
C PHE A 199 -6.65 7.52 -10.71
N LYS A 200 -7.16 7.53 -11.95
CA LYS A 200 -7.80 8.72 -12.56
C LYS A 200 -8.88 9.31 -11.67
N SER A 201 -9.86 8.48 -11.29
CA SER A 201 -11.01 8.91 -10.47
C SER A 201 -10.58 9.41 -9.08
N PHE A 202 -9.45 8.91 -8.58
CA PHE A 202 -8.85 9.36 -7.34
C PHE A 202 -8.19 10.73 -7.51
N ALA A 203 -7.36 10.91 -8.54
CA ALA A 203 -6.63 12.13 -8.82
C ALA A 203 -7.57 13.30 -9.16
N GLU A 204 -8.61 13.06 -9.96
CA GLU A 204 -9.63 14.06 -10.31
C GLU A 204 -10.30 14.66 -9.06
N LYS A 205 -10.66 13.83 -8.09
CA LYS A 205 -11.22 14.30 -6.81
C LYS A 205 -10.23 15.15 -6.01
N GLN A 206 -8.93 14.87 -6.11
CA GLN A 206 -7.92 15.71 -5.46
C GLN A 206 -7.81 17.06 -6.15
N PHE A 207 -7.85 17.10 -7.49
CA PHE A 207 -7.83 18.36 -8.22
C PHE A 207 -9.05 19.22 -7.91
N GLU A 208 -10.26 18.64 -7.89
CA GLU A 208 -11.49 19.35 -7.52
C GLU A 208 -11.40 19.96 -6.12
N LYS A 209 -10.85 19.21 -5.17
CA LYS A 209 -10.66 19.69 -3.80
C LYS A 209 -9.68 20.88 -3.75
N ILE A 210 -8.54 20.77 -4.44
CA ILE A 210 -7.54 21.86 -4.48
C ILE A 210 -8.13 23.10 -5.15
N GLU A 211 -8.87 22.96 -6.24
CA GLU A 211 -9.52 24.08 -6.93
C GLU A 211 -10.63 24.73 -6.09
N ALA A 212 -11.34 23.95 -5.27
CA ALA A 212 -12.31 24.49 -4.31
C ALA A 212 -11.64 25.24 -3.15
N ASP A 213 -10.46 24.82 -2.71
CA ASP A 213 -9.68 25.49 -1.66
C ASP A 213 -9.01 26.80 -2.16
N GLU A 214 -8.81 26.94 -3.48
CA GLU A 214 -8.22 28.13 -4.14
C GLU A 214 -9.26 29.21 -4.51
N ALA A 215 -10.56 28.88 -4.57
CA ALA A 215 -11.65 29.75 -5.01
C ALA A 215 -12.30 30.58 -3.88
#